data_AF-A0A8T2JMG5-F1
#
_entry.id   AF-A0A8T2JMG5-F1
#
_cell.length_a   1.000
_cell.length_b   1.000
_cell.length_c   1.000
_cell.angle_alpha   90.00
_cell.angle_beta   90.00
_cell.angle_gamma   90.00
#
_symmetry.space_group_name_H-M   'P 1'
#
loop_
_entity.id
_entity.type
_entity.pdbx_description
1 polymer ?
#
loop_
_entity_poly.entity_id
_entity_poly.type
_entity_poly.pdbx_seq_one_letter_code
_entity_poly.pdbx_strand_id
1 'polypeptide(L)'
;MNVSCIGLGKICFLVSLLLCAALVLFIPWSQRGLSPQHSTLPCNSTRCHHEFLELKLQQTDATLLAGHQTAGLIKRRESSSGQVKQTRGTRKENQYLFKEMLHLQDLFIAVKTTKKYHKSRLDLLMQTWISRAKEQTFIFTDWEDQELRKKAATQMVNTNCSSVHTRQALCCKMAVEYDKFVLSDKK
;
A
#
# COMPACT_ATOMS: atom_id res chain seq x y z
N MET A 1 -74.52 -11.76 8.77
CA MET A 1 -74.05 -10.87 7.68
C MET A 1 -72.59 -11.20 7.44
N ASN A 2 -72.32 -12.08 6.48
CA ASN A 2 -70.99 -12.63 6.24
C ASN A 2 -70.26 -11.72 5.26
N VAL A 3 -69.26 -11.01 5.76
CA VAL A 3 -68.41 -10.11 4.98
C VAL A 3 -67.44 -10.95 4.15
N SER A 4 -67.53 -10.85 2.83
CA SER A 4 -66.74 -11.64 1.88
C SER A 4 -65.23 -11.39 2.03
N CYS A 5 -64.50 -12.43 2.45
CA CYS A 5 -63.04 -12.42 2.70
C CYS A 5 -62.16 -12.16 1.47
N ILE A 6 -62.72 -12.16 0.26
CA ILE A 6 -61.96 -12.09 -1.00
C ILE A 6 -61.57 -10.64 -1.37
N GLY A 7 -62.29 -9.64 -0.84
CA GLY A 7 -61.98 -8.22 -1.04
C GLY A 7 -61.01 -7.64 -0.01
N LEU A 8 -60.99 -8.21 1.22
CA LEU A 8 -60.17 -7.70 2.31
C LEU A 8 -58.67 -7.84 2.05
N GLY A 9 -58.22 -8.90 1.37
CA GLY A 9 -56.80 -9.08 1.07
C GLY A 9 -56.24 -7.97 0.17
N LYS A 10 -57.00 -7.57 -0.87
CA LYS A 10 -56.59 -6.50 -1.79
C LYS A 10 -56.62 -5.12 -1.11
N ILE A 11 -57.63 -4.88 -0.28
CA ILE A 11 -57.75 -3.63 0.48
C ILE A 11 -56.61 -3.55 1.51
N CYS A 12 -56.32 -4.64 2.22
CA CYS A 12 -55.25 -4.70 3.20
C CYS A 12 -53.87 -4.50 2.55
N PHE A 13 -53.65 -5.05 1.36
CA PHE A 13 -52.42 -4.84 0.60
C PHE A 13 -52.26 -3.39 0.14
N LEU A 14 -53.32 -2.75 -0.36
CA LEU A 14 -53.30 -1.35 -0.76
C LEU A 14 -53.09 -0.40 0.42
N VAL A 15 -53.73 -0.68 1.56
CA VAL A 15 -53.54 0.08 2.80
C VAL A 15 -52.10 -0.07 3.32
N SER A 16 -51.53 -1.29 3.27
CA SER A 16 -50.14 -1.52 3.66
C SER A 16 -49.15 -0.79 2.75
N LEU A 17 -49.37 -0.78 1.44
CA LEU A 17 -48.53 -0.05 0.48
C LEU A 17 -48.58 1.45 0.70
N LEU A 18 -49.78 2.01 0.92
CA LEU A 18 -49.98 3.43 1.20
C LEU A 18 -49.34 3.83 2.53
N LEU A 19 -49.48 3.00 3.58
CA LEU A 19 -48.84 3.24 4.88
C LEU A 19 -47.31 3.18 4.77
N CYS A 20 -46.76 2.21 4.03
CA CYS A 20 -45.33 2.12 3.77
C CYS A 20 -44.80 3.34 2.99
N ALA A 21 -45.52 3.79 1.96
CA ALA A 21 -45.14 4.98 1.19
C ALA A 21 -45.19 6.26 2.06
N ALA A 22 -46.23 6.40 2.89
CA ALA A 22 -46.35 7.51 3.83
C ALA A 22 -45.23 7.50 4.88
N LEU A 23 -44.86 6.34 5.43
CA LEU A 23 -43.73 6.20 6.36
C LEU A 23 -42.40 6.57 5.69
N VAL A 24 -42.17 6.19 4.43
CA VAL A 24 -40.96 6.58 3.68
C VAL A 24 -40.90 8.08 3.41
N LEU A 25 -42.05 8.75 3.23
CA LEU A 25 -42.14 10.20 3.05
C LEU A 25 -42.07 10.98 4.37
N PHE A 26 -42.52 10.39 5.48
CA PHE A 26 -42.50 11.00 6.82
C PHE A 26 -41.24 10.72 7.62
N ILE A 27 -40.35 9.81 7.20
CA ILE A 27 -38.99 9.78 7.75
C ILE A 27 -38.30 11.07 7.29
N PRO A 28 -38.02 12.02 8.21
CA PRO A 28 -37.17 13.14 7.87
C PRO A 28 -35.85 12.51 7.43
N TRP A 29 -35.35 12.85 6.24
CA TRP A 29 -34.01 12.48 5.78
C TRP A 29 -32.86 13.04 6.63
N SER A 30 -33.14 13.49 7.85
CA SER A 30 -32.16 13.77 8.87
C SER A 30 -31.77 12.46 9.53
N GLN A 31 -30.49 12.06 9.36
CA GLN A 31 -29.84 10.85 9.88
C GLN A 31 -29.89 9.60 8.97
N ARG A 32 -29.41 9.70 7.72
CA ARG A 32 -28.58 8.61 7.16
C ARG A 32 -27.11 8.89 7.40
N GLY A 33 -26.75 8.89 8.67
CA GLY A 33 -25.40 8.63 9.15
C GLY A 33 -25.31 7.19 9.66
N LEU A 34 -25.64 6.19 8.83
CA LEU A 34 -25.27 4.80 9.11
C LEU A 34 -24.06 4.45 8.24
N SER A 35 -22.91 4.86 8.77
CA SER A 35 -21.64 4.17 8.56
C SER A 35 -21.86 2.68 8.89
N PRO A 36 -21.36 1.74 8.07
CA PRO A 36 -21.12 0.39 8.56
C PRO A 36 -20.19 0.53 9.77
N GLN A 37 -20.65 0.11 10.95
CA GLN A 37 -19.77 -0.16 12.07
C GLN A 37 -18.83 -1.28 11.64
N HIS A 38 -17.65 -0.92 11.15
CA HIS A 38 -16.48 -1.76 11.37
C HIS A 38 -15.93 -1.38 12.73
N SER A 39 -16.02 -2.33 13.65
CA SER A 39 -15.61 -2.28 15.05
C SER A 39 -14.36 -1.43 15.26
N THR A 40 -14.54 -0.27 15.92
CA THR A 40 -13.43 0.54 16.43
C THR A 40 -12.77 -0.19 17.58
N LEU A 41 -11.62 -0.84 17.33
CA LEU A 41 -10.58 -0.89 18.37
C LEU A 41 -9.89 0.47 18.40
N PRO A 42 -9.66 1.07 19.58
CA PRO A 42 -8.85 2.27 19.70
C PRO A 42 -7.42 1.90 19.32
N CYS A 43 -6.92 2.53 18.26
CA CYS A 43 -5.52 2.41 17.86
C CYS A 43 -4.67 3.15 18.89
N ASN A 44 -4.23 2.42 19.92
CA ASN A 44 -3.26 2.92 20.89
C ASN A 44 -1.88 2.94 20.22
N SER A 45 -1.13 4.01 20.45
CA SER A 45 -0.02 4.55 19.64
C SER A 45 1.24 3.68 19.50
N THR A 46 1.18 2.34 19.61
CA THR A 46 2.36 1.47 19.56
C THR A 46 2.20 0.19 18.74
N ARG A 47 1.12 0.01 17.96
CA ARG A 47 0.91 -1.25 17.22
C ARG A 47 0.22 -1.08 15.86
N CYS A 48 0.85 -0.36 14.93
CA CYS A 48 0.42 -0.32 13.52
C CYS A 48 1.31 -1.17 12.60
N HIS A 49 2.02 -2.20 13.11
CA HIS A 49 3.08 -2.83 12.32
C HIS A 49 3.23 -4.36 12.45
N HIS A 50 2.15 -5.14 12.62
CA HIS A 50 2.34 -6.59 12.72
C HIS A 50 1.34 -7.51 12.02
N GLU A 51 0.36 -7.01 11.27
CA GLU A 51 -0.69 -7.88 10.70
C GLU A 51 -0.79 -7.84 9.16
N PHE A 52 0.24 -7.36 8.48
CA PHE A 52 0.31 -7.43 7.00
C PHE A 52 1.58 -8.12 6.47
N LEU A 53 2.63 -8.24 7.28
CA LEU A 53 3.86 -8.96 6.90
C LEU A 53 3.73 -10.49 7.03
N GLU A 54 2.81 -10.99 7.84
CA GLU A 54 2.62 -12.44 8.07
C GLU A 54 2.00 -13.16 6.87
N LEU A 55 1.23 -12.50 6.00
CA LEU A 55 0.60 -13.14 4.84
C LEU A 55 1.54 -13.28 3.61
N LYS A 56 2.75 -12.71 3.66
CA LYS A 56 3.72 -12.77 2.56
C LYS A 56 4.97 -13.60 2.85
N LEU A 57 5.15 -14.07 4.09
CA LEU A 57 6.25 -14.96 4.48
C LEU A 57 5.92 -16.46 4.32
N GLN A 58 4.66 -16.85 4.14
CA GLN A 58 4.31 -18.27 3.93
C GLN A 58 4.38 -18.75 2.47
N GLN A 59 4.61 -17.85 1.50
CA GLN A 59 4.63 -18.23 0.08
C GLN A 59 6.04 -18.47 -0.48
N THR A 60 7.09 -18.19 0.30
CA THR A 60 8.50 -18.32 -0.15
C THR A 60 9.19 -19.62 0.30
N ASP A 61 8.55 -20.44 1.15
CA ASP A 61 9.17 -21.64 1.73
C ASP A 61 8.81 -22.98 1.04
N ALA A 62 8.08 -22.96 -0.07
CA ALA A 62 7.59 -24.19 -0.73
C ALA A 62 8.41 -24.66 -1.95
N THR A 63 9.57 -24.06 -2.26
CA THR A 63 10.34 -24.41 -3.49
C THR A 63 11.82 -24.72 -3.26
N LEU A 64 12.25 -25.01 -2.01
CA LEU A 64 13.67 -25.28 -1.72
C LEU A 64 13.94 -26.62 -1.01
N LEU A 65 13.10 -27.63 -1.27
CA LEU A 65 13.33 -29.03 -0.84
C LEU A 65 13.48 -29.99 -2.02
N ALA A 66 14.44 -29.74 -2.89
CA ALA A 66 15.00 -30.78 -3.77
C ALA A 66 16.42 -30.39 -4.23
N GLY A 67 17.46 -31.07 -3.75
CA GLY A 67 18.77 -31.00 -4.41
C GLY A 67 20.03 -31.19 -3.56
N HIS A 68 20.26 -32.44 -3.13
CA HIS A 68 21.57 -33.13 -3.01
C HIS A 68 22.74 -32.54 -2.19
N GLN A 69 23.03 -33.29 -1.12
CA GLN A 69 24.33 -33.47 -0.48
C GLN A 69 25.33 -34.16 -1.43
N THR A 70 26.60 -33.74 -1.42
CA THR A 70 27.75 -34.66 -1.36
C THR A 70 28.92 -34.01 -0.62
N ALA A 71 29.55 -34.83 0.22
CA ALA A 71 30.62 -34.51 1.15
C ALA A 71 32.02 -34.77 0.55
N GLY A 72 33.05 -34.16 1.16
CA GLY A 72 34.48 -34.49 0.98
C GLY A 72 35.37 -33.42 1.62
N LEU A 73 35.79 -33.54 2.88
CA LEU A 73 36.94 -34.27 3.43
C LEU A 73 38.34 -33.68 3.08
N ILE A 74 38.92 -32.99 4.09
CA ILE A 74 40.33 -32.92 4.52
C ILE A 74 41.46 -32.67 3.48
N LYS A 75 42.20 -31.56 3.64
CA LYS A 75 43.67 -31.63 3.80
C LYS A 75 44.29 -30.42 4.52
N ARG A 76 44.88 -30.71 5.67
CA ARG A 76 45.85 -29.92 6.43
C ARG A 76 47.22 -30.03 5.75
N ARG A 77 47.92 -28.90 5.56
CA ARG A 77 49.38 -28.87 5.38
C ARG A 77 49.93 -27.56 5.94
N GLU A 78 50.66 -27.68 7.04
CA GLU A 78 51.60 -26.66 7.52
C GLU A 78 52.86 -26.71 6.64
N SER A 79 53.45 -25.56 6.34
CA SER A 79 54.91 -25.43 6.32
C SER A 79 55.31 -23.98 6.55
N SER A 80 56.33 -23.86 7.39
CA SER A 80 56.89 -22.71 8.06
C SER A 80 57.71 -21.76 7.17
N SER A 81 57.82 -20.51 7.65
CA SER A 81 59.07 -19.75 7.83
C SER A 81 59.04 -18.35 7.21
N GLY A 82 59.35 -17.34 8.03
CA GLY A 82 59.52 -15.96 7.61
C GLY A 82 59.03 -14.95 8.64
N GLN A 83 59.81 -14.72 9.71
CA GLN A 83 59.61 -13.59 10.60
C GLN A 83 59.88 -12.27 9.87
N VAL A 84 58.89 -11.38 9.84
CA VAL A 84 59.13 -9.93 9.83
C VAL A 84 58.28 -9.32 10.94
N LYS A 85 58.94 -8.91 12.02
CA LYS A 85 58.35 -8.04 13.03
C LYS A 85 58.26 -6.64 12.41
N GLN A 86 57.06 -6.17 12.14
CA GLN A 86 56.82 -4.73 12.01
C GLN A 86 55.57 -4.32 12.77
N THR A 87 55.76 -3.22 13.47
CA THR A 87 54.97 -2.65 14.55
C THR A 87 53.54 -2.27 14.17
N ARG A 88 52.63 -2.58 15.10
CA ARG A 88 51.32 -1.97 15.39
C ARG A 88 50.96 -0.71 14.60
N GLY A 89 49.78 -0.78 13.96
CA GLY A 89 48.87 0.37 13.84
C GLY A 89 48.27 0.57 12.46
N THR A 90 47.38 -0.30 11.99
CA THR A 90 46.56 -0.01 10.80
C THR A 90 45.37 -0.96 10.73
N ARG A 91 44.17 -0.52 11.17
CA ARG A 91 42.87 -1.03 10.65
C ARG A 91 41.61 -0.33 11.20
N LYS A 92 41.61 0.98 11.46
CA LYS A 92 40.34 1.65 11.84
C LYS A 92 40.02 2.93 11.06
N GLU A 93 40.84 3.30 10.08
CA GLU A 93 40.66 4.57 9.36
C GLU A 93 40.12 4.42 7.93
N ASN A 94 40.14 3.21 7.34
CA ASN A 94 39.57 2.97 6.01
C ASN A 94 38.09 2.59 6.00
N GLN A 95 37.42 2.54 7.16
CA GLN A 95 35.99 2.16 7.24
C GLN A 95 35.04 3.34 6.98
N TYR A 96 35.56 4.56 6.79
CA TYR A 96 34.77 5.75 6.43
C TYR A 96 34.91 6.15 4.95
N LEU A 97 35.71 5.42 4.16
CA LEU A 97 36.05 5.79 2.78
C LEU A 97 35.29 4.98 1.71
N PHE A 98 34.16 4.39 2.09
CA PHE A 98 33.11 4.02 1.12
C PHE A 98 31.87 4.84 1.47
N LYS A 99 31.99 6.16 1.31
CA LYS A 99 30.79 6.99 1.12
C LYS A 99 30.22 6.52 -0.22
N GLU A 100 29.31 5.56 -0.18
CA GLU A 100 28.63 5.08 -1.39
C GLU A 100 28.16 6.30 -2.18
N MET A 101 28.63 6.39 -3.42
CA MET A 101 28.26 7.48 -4.30
C MET A 101 26.76 7.35 -4.57
N LEU A 102 25.99 8.32 -4.08
CA LEU A 102 24.55 8.37 -4.31
C LEU A 102 24.29 8.75 -5.76
N HIS A 103 23.52 7.91 -6.44
CA HIS A 103 23.08 8.13 -7.81
C HIS A 103 21.61 8.51 -7.85
N LEU A 104 21.16 9.13 -8.95
CA LEU A 104 19.74 9.47 -9.12
C LEU A 104 18.85 8.23 -9.14
N GLN A 105 19.38 7.07 -9.54
CA GLN A 105 18.65 5.80 -9.53
C GLN A 105 18.32 5.33 -8.11
N ASP A 106 19.06 5.81 -7.10
CA ASP A 106 18.82 5.48 -5.69
C ASP A 106 17.65 6.28 -5.11
N LEU A 107 17.18 7.34 -5.79
CA LEU A 107 16.08 8.18 -5.32
C LEU A 107 14.71 7.57 -5.62
N PHE A 108 13.86 7.54 -4.59
CA PHE A 108 12.45 7.22 -4.69
C PHE A 108 11.60 8.45 -4.35
N ILE A 109 10.87 8.97 -5.34
CA ILE A 109 9.98 10.13 -5.15
C ILE A 109 8.54 9.64 -5.22
N ALA A 110 7.84 9.65 -4.09
CA ALA A 110 6.42 9.30 -4.04
C ALA A 110 5.54 10.56 -4.14
N VAL A 111 4.60 10.57 -5.08
CA VAL A 111 3.63 11.65 -5.27
C VAL A 111 2.22 11.13 -5.00
N LYS A 112 1.64 11.51 -3.85
CA LYS A 112 0.23 11.25 -3.50
C LYS A 112 -0.69 12.15 -4.31
N THR A 113 -1.71 11.55 -4.91
CA THR A 113 -2.80 12.29 -5.55
C THR A 113 -4.13 11.57 -5.38
N THR A 114 -5.16 12.15 -5.96
CA THR A 114 -6.52 11.59 -6.04
C THR A 114 -7.13 11.98 -7.39
N LYS A 115 -8.10 11.21 -7.87
CA LYS A 115 -8.82 11.46 -9.13
C LYS A 115 -9.14 12.93 -9.39
N LYS A 116 -9.66 13.63 -8.38
CA LYS A 116 -10.06 15.05 -8.50
C LYS A 116 -8.92 16.02 -8.82
N TYR A 117 -7.67 15.60 -8.60
CA TYR A 117 -6.47 16.44 -8.79
C TYR A 117 -5.58 15.99 -9.94
N HIS A 118 -5.98 14.96 -10.71
CA HIS A 118 -5.24 14.51 -11.89
C HIS A 118 -5.01 15.65 -12.89
N LYS A 119 -6.05 16.45 -13.17
CA LYS A 119 -5.97 17.59 -14.10
C LYS A 119 -5.49 18.89 -13.45
N SER A 120 -6.07 19.25 -12.30
CA SER A 120 -5.84 20.58 -11.73
C SER A 120 -4.48 20.75 -11.05
N ARG A 121 -3.84 19.66 -10.60
CA ARG A 121 -2.55 19.71 -9.89
C ARG A 121 -1.51 18.82 -10.51
N LEU A 122 -1.83 17.55 -10.76
CA LEU A 122 -0.82 16.59 -11.21
C LEU A 122 -0.33 16.93 -12.63
N ASP A 123 -1.20 17.31 -13.56
CA ASP A 123 -0.77 17.69 -14.91
C ASP A 123 0.27 18.83 -14.91
N LEU A 124 0.15 19.81 -14.00
CA LEU A 124 1.16 20.87 -13.84
C LEU A 124 2.51 20.31 -13.36
N LEU A 125 2.49 19.39 -12.40
CA LEU A 125 3.71 18.74 -11.91
C LEU A 125 4.37 17.90 -13.02
N MET A 126 3.57 17.18 -13.80
CA MET A 126 4.00 16.38 -14.96
C MET A 126 4.67 17.22 -16.04
N GLN A 127 4.19 18.45 -16.26
CA GLN A 127 4.76 19.40 -17.22
C GLN A 127 6.00 20.13 -16.69
N THR A 128 6.28 20.06 -15.38
CA THR A 128 7.36 20.80 -14.73
C THR A 128 8.44 19.84 -14.21
N TRP A 129 8.61 19.73 -12.90
CA TRP A 129 9.76 19.01 -12.33
C TRP A 129 9.67 17.50 -12.50
N ILE A 130 8.46 16.90 -12.51
CA ILE A 130 8.31 15.45 -12.72
C ILE A 130 8.82 15.07 -14.10
N SER A 131 8.70 15.96 -15.10
CA SER A 131 9.23 15.71 -16.45
C SER A 131 10.74 15.42 -16.46
N ARG A 132 11.48 15.94 -15.47
CA ARG A 132 12.94 15.81 -15.34
C ARG A 132 13.37 14.63 -14.45
N ALA A 133 12.46 14.09 -13.64
CA ALA A 133 12.72 13.03 -12.68
C ALA A 133 11.71 11.88 -12.83
N LYS A 134 11.30 11.59 -14.07
CA LYS A 134 10.25 10.61 -14.36
C LYS A 134 10.60 9.27 -13.74
N GLU A 135 11.77 8.72 -14.07
CA GLU A 135 12.26 7.40 -13.63
C GLU A 135 12.32 7.21 -12.10
N GLN A 136 12.45 8.29 -11.34
CA GLN A 136 12.48 8.27 -9.88
C GLN A 136 11.09 8.50 -9.26
N THR A 137 10.13 9.02 -10.02
CA THR A 137 8.83 9.47 -9.52
C THR A 137 7.74 8.43 -9.70
N PHE A 138 7.16 7.99 -8.58
CA PHE A 138 6.02 7.08 -8.52
C PHE A 138 4.76 7.83 -8.08
N ILE A 139 3.68 7.72 -8.85
CA ILE A 139 2.43 8.44 -8.62
C ILE A 139 1.43 7.50 -7.98
N PHE A 140 1.02 7.81 -6.75
CA PHE A 140 0.08 7.02 -5.97
C PHE A 140 -1.29 7.68 -6.00
N THR A 141 -2.27 7.03 -6.62
CA THR A 141 -3.63 7.54 -6.77
C THR A 141 -4.68 6.55 -6.28
N ASP A 142 -5.88 7.03 -5.99
CA ASP A 142 -7.05 6.22 -5.62
C ASP A 142 -7.87 5.76 -6.83
N TRP A 143 -7.47 6.15 -8.04
CA TRP A 143 -8.26 5.87 -9.23
C TRP A 143 -7.40 5.59 -10.46
N GLU A 144 -7.85 4.62 -11.26
CA GLU A 144 -7.22 4.25 -12.52
C GLU A 144 -7.54 5.27 -13.63
N ASP A 145 -6.51 5.81 -14.27
CA ASP A 145 -6.63 6.85 -15.30
C ASP A 145 -5.73 6.51 -16.49
N GLN A 146 -6.35 6.23 -17.63
CA GLN A 146 -5.63 5.80 -18.83
C GLN A 146 -4.73 6.89 -19.40
N GLU A 147 -5.10 8.17 -19.28
CA GLU A 147 -4.27 9.27 -19.78
C GLU A 147 -3.04 9.44 -18.90
N LEU A 148 -3.21 9.37 -17.58
CA LEU A 148 -2.07 9.38 -16.66
C LEU A 148 -1.17 8.17 -16.83
N ARG A 149 -1.73 6.97 -17.03
CA ARG A 149 -0.96 5.75 -17.31
C ARG A 149 -0.08 5.92 -18.56
N LYS A 150 -0.62 6.54 -19.62
CA LYS A 150 0.16 6.83 -20.84
C LYS A 150 1.31 7.81 -20.56
N LYS A 151 1.09 8.82 -19.71
CA LYS A 151 2.11 9.85 -19.38
C LYS A 151 3.17 9.37 -18.38
N ALA A 152 2.76 8.57 -17.39
CA ALA A 152 3.61 8.09 -16.29
C ALA A 152 4.12 6.64 -16.50
N ALA A 153 3.75 6.02 -17.62
CA ALA A 153 4.11 4.65 -17.98
C ALA A 153 3.84 3.65 -16.83
N THR A 154 4.88 2.98 -16.34
CA THR A 154 4.81 1.94 -15.30
C THR A 154 4.82 2.50 -13.87
N GLN A 155 4.96 3.81 -13.70
CA GLN A 155 5.20 4.44 -12.40
C GLN A 155 3.92 4.98 -11.75
N MET A 156 2.76 4.76 -12.39
CA MET A 156 1.46 5.03 -11.81
C MET A 156 0.97 3.80 -11.03
N VAL A 157 0.64 4.00 -9.75
CA VAL A 157 0.14 2.98 -8.84
C VAL A 157 -1.26 3.38 -8.38
N ASN A 158 -2.26 2.57 -8.74
CA ASN A 158 -3.56 2.65 -8.12
C ASN A 158 -3.52 1.94 -6.76
N THR A 159 -3.75 2.70 -5.71
CA THR A 159 -3.72 2.26 -4.31
C THR A 159 -4.99 1.55 -3.89
N ASN A 160 -6.10 1.72 -4.62
CA ASN A 160 -7.45 1.27 -4.22
C ASN A 160 -7.86 1.77 -2.81
N CYS A 161 -7.20 2.79 -2.29
CA CYS A 161 -7.57 3.47 -1.06
C CYS A 161 -8.73 4.43 -1.30
N SER A 162 -9.46 4.78 -0.24
CA SER A 162 -10.53 5.78 -0.34
C SER A 162 -9.99 7.16 -0.77
N SER A 163 -10.82 7.92 -1.50
CA SER A 163 -10.51 9.27 -1.99
C SER A 163 -10.82 10.38 -1.00
N VAL A 164 -11.41 10.03 0.15
CA VAL A 164 -11.73 10.97 1.23
C VAL A 164 -10.45 11.45 1.93
N HIS A 165 -10.51 12.64 2.53
CA HIS A 165 -9.38 13.24 3.26
C HIS A 165 -9.38 12.85 4.74
N THR A 166 -9.66 11.58 5.05
CA THR A 166 -9.61 11.07 6.42
C THR A 166 -8.22 10.54 6.75
N ARG A 167 -7.86 10.52 8.05
CA ARG A 167 -6.58 9.96 8.52
C ARG A 167 -6.37 8.53 8.00
N GLN A 168 -7.39 7.68 8.05
CA GLN A 168 -7.30 6.29 7.58
C GLN A 168 -7.03 6.20 6.09
N ALA A 169 -7.68 7.02 5.25
CA ALA A 169 -7.44 7.05 3.81
C ALA A 169 -6.03 7.54 3.47
N LEU A 170 -5.54 8.57 4.17
CA LEU A 170 -4.18 9.09 4.01
C LEU A 170 -3.12 8.07 4.45
N CYS A 171 -3.35 7.38 5.57
CA CYS A 171 -2.49 6.28 6.04
C CYS A 171 -2.49 5.11 5.06
N CYS A 172 -3.64 4.73 4.49
CA CYS A 172 -3.73 3.68 3.47
C CYS A 172 -2.82 3.98 2.28
N LYS A 173 -2.88 5.20 1.71
CA LYS A 173 -2.02 5.57 0.58
C LYS A 173 -0.53 5.53 0.96
N MET A 174 -0.21 5.97 2.18
CA MET A 174 1.15 5.95 2.71
C MET A 174 1.68 4.52 2.93
N ALA A 175 0.82 3.58 3.34
CA ALA A 175 1.22 2.18 3.46
C ALA A 175 1.61 1.60 2.08
N VAL A 176 0.78 1.84 1.06
CA VAL A 176 1.08 1.39 -0.32
C VAL A 176 2.37 2.02 -0.86
N GLU A 177 2.64 3.28 -0.54
CA GLU A 177 3.92 3.93 -0.87
C GLU A 177 5.11 3.25 -0.24
N TYR A 178 5.00 2.98 1.06
CA TYR A 178 6.08 2.36 1.80
C TYR A 178 6.37 0.96 1.28
N ASP A 179 5.32 0.17 1.03
CA ASP A 179 5.44 -1.15 0.42
C ASP A 179 6.15 -1.07 -0.94
N LYS A 180 5.80 -0.08 -1.77
CA LYS A 180 6.46 0.13 -3.07
C LYS A 180 7.91 0.59 -2.93
N PHE A 181 8.22 1.42 -1.94
CA PHE A 181 9.58 1.85 -1.65
C PHE A 181 10.45 0.65 -1.24
N VAL A 182 9.99 -0.16 -0.27
CA VAL A 182 10.70 -1.35 0.19
C VAL A 182 10.94 -2.34 -0.97
N LEU A 183 9.94 -2.54 -1.83
CA LEU A 183 10.07 -3.42 -3.01
C LEU A 183 10.94 -2.84 -4.13
N SER A 184 11.28 -1.55 -4.08
CA SER A 184 12.08 -0.91 -5.12
C SER A 184 13.58 -1.07 -4.93
N ASP A 185 14.02 -1.59 -3.77
CA ASP A 185 15.42 -1.69 -3.33
C ASP A 185 16.22 -0.37 -3.51
N LYS A 186 15.49 0.76 -3.52
CA LYS A 186 16.05 2.09 -3.52
C LYS A 186 16.47 2.47 -2.10
N LYS A 187 17.41 3.40 -2.02
CA LYS A 187 18.22 3.62 -0.82
C LYS A 187 17.73 4.76 0.06
#